data_AF-A0A968UJM0-F1
#
_entry.id   AF-A0A968UJM0-F1
#
_cell.length_a   1.000
_cell.length_b   1.000
_cell.length_c   1.000
_cell.angle_alpha   90.00
_cell.angle_beta   90.00
_cell.angle_gamma   90.00
#
_symmetry.space_group_name_H-M   'P 1'
#
loop_
_entity.id
_entity.type
_entity.pdbx_description
1 polymer ?
#
loop_
_entity_poly.entity_id
_entity_poly.type
_entity_poly.pdbx_seq_one_letter_code
_entity_poly.pdbx_strand_id
1 'polypeptide(L)'
;MRSLQPRYLIPAFGMAVLCVFIVFRWNYQSADVGMLMGESYKTVASSAAGVIFNEKIRFPWENPKNIYGFGSVSSLSQAANAFADGMKLGRDELAQITFRTYPQKDRNYFELGKWCVLLQAACLPEIESMPDDFWKNQKLILKKMQKEFRKSSDSEAETVRASLDKIGSLLKDSPDKRECQAIAKEADLLIRRVVR
;
A
#
# COMPACT_ATOMS: atom_id res chain seq x y z
N MET A 1 2.87 59.42 36.60
CA MET A 1 2.29 59.05 35.28
C MET A 1 2.50 57.56 35.06
N ARG A 2 1.44 56.75 35.11
CA ARG A 2 1.53 55.29 34.87
C ARG A 2 1.36 55.03 33.37
N SER A 3 2.39 54.52 32.70
CA SER A 3 2.31 54.12 31.30
C SER A 3 1.47 52.85 31.17
N LEU A 4 0.39 52.94 30.41
CA LEU A 4 -0.44 51.80 30.02
C LEU A 4 0.38 50.89 29.09
N GLN A 5 0.58 49.63 29.49
CA GLN A 5 1.15 48.61 28.62
C GLN A 5 0.15 48.25 27.50
N PRO A 6 0.63 48.03 26.26
CA PRO A 6 -0.22 47.57 25.17
C PRO A 6 -0.69 46.14 25.45
N ARG A 7 -2.01 45.96 25.55
CA ARG A 7 -2.64 44.65 25.62
C ARG A 7 -2.45 43.96 24.28
N TYR A 8 -1.71 42.85 24.27
CA TYR A 8 -1.58 41.93 23.16
C TYR A 8 -2.95 41.30 22.86
N LEU A 9 -3.75 41.96 22.02
CA LEU A 9 -4.90 41.39 21.35
C LEU A 9 -4.37 40.50 20.21
N ILE A 10 -3.88 39.31 20.55
CA ILE A 10 -3.81 38.23 19.56
C ILE A 10 -5.29 37.91 19.26
N PRO A 11 -5.79 38.16 18.04
CA PRO A 11 -7.19 37.92 17.74
C PRO A 11 -7.46 36.42 17.92
N ALA A 12 -8.37 36.06 18.81
CA ALA A 12 -8.74 34.68 19.11
C ALA A 12 -9.07 33.86 17.83
N PHE A 13 -9.49 34.53 16.77
CA PHE A 13 -9.68 33.97 15.43
C PHE A 13 -8.41 33.36 14.82
N GLY A 14 -7.23 33.99 14.99
CA GLY A 14 -5.97 33.46 14.46
C GLY A 14 -5.57 32.15 15.13
N MET A 15 -5.78 32.04 16.44
CA MET A 15 -5.52 30.81 17.20
C MET A 15 -6.51 29.69 16.84
N ALA A 16 -7.80 30.02 16.65
CA ALA A 16 -8.79 29.03 16.25
C ALA A 16 -8.49 28.43 14.86
N VAL A 17 -8.13 29.25 13.87
CA VAL A 17 -7.74 28.79 12.54
C VAL A 17 -6.50 27.90 12.61
N LEU A 18 -5.48 28.30 13.37
CA LEU A 18 -4.27 27.52 13.55
C LEU A 18 -4.56 26.14 14.19
N CYS A 19 -5.41 26.10 15.23
CA CYS A 19 -5.82 24.85 15.87
C CYS A 19 -6.57 23.93 14.89
N VAL A 20 -7.48 24.46 14.07
CA VAL A 20 -8.17 23.67 13.04
C VAL A 20 -7.19 23.12 12.02
N PHE A 21 -6.23 23.92 11.54
CA PHE A 21 -5.19 23.44 10.63
C PHE A 21 -4.31 22.35 11.25
N ILE A 22 -3.96 22.48 12.53
CA ILE A 22 -3.18 21.45 13.25
C ILE A 22 -3.98 20.16 13.38
N VAL A 23 -5.25 20.22 13.79
CA VAL A 23 -6.11 19.04 13.93
C VAL A 23 -6.36 18.38 12.58
N PHE A 24 -6.63 19.17 11.52
CA PHE A 24 -6.86 18.65 10.19
C PHE A 24 -5.60 17.99 9.61
N ARG A 25 -4.44 18.63 9.80
CA ARG A 25 -3.14 18.06 9.40
C ARG A 25 -2.82 16.80 10.20
N TRP A 26 -3.11 16.78 11.49
CA TRP A 26 -2.90 15.61 12.34
C TRP A 26 -3.77 14.44 11.90
N ASN A 27 -5.09 14.65 11.74
CA ASN A 27 -6.02 13.62 11.30
C ASN A 27 -5.69 13.08 9.91
N TYR A 28 -5.29 13.94 8.98
CA TYR A 28 -4.90 13.52 7.64
C TYR A 28 -3.60 12.70 7.65
N GLN A 29 -2.64 13.09 8.49
CA GLN A 29 -1.37 12.38 8.62
C GLN A 29 -1.51 11.07 9.41
N SER A 30 -2.51 10.96 10.29
CA SER A 30 -2.79 9.80 11.13
C SER A 30 -3.71 8.75 10.51
N ALA A 31 -4.20 8.94 9.28
CA ALA A 31 -5.03 7.94 8.60
C ALA A 31 -4.36 6.54 8.69
N ASP A 32 -5.04 5.53 9.20
CA ASP A 32 -4.44 4.19 9.28
C ASP A 32 -4.18 3.63 7.88
N VAL A 33 -3.07 2.89 7.70
CA VAL A 33 -2.72 2.28 6.40
C VAL A 33 -3.84 1.35 5.91
N GLY A 34 -4.50 0.62 6.83
CA GLY A 34 -5.62 -0.26 6.52
C GLY A 34 -6.85 0.51 6.03
N MET A 35 -7.12 1.70 6.56
CA MET A 35 -8.23 2.55 6.10
C MET A 35 -7.99 3.06 4.67
N LEU A 36 -6.78 3.59 4.41
CA LEU A 36 -6.39 4.05 3.07
C LEU A 36 -6.41 2.91 2.05
N MET A 37 -5.96 1.73 2.43
CA MET A 37 -6.05 0.54 1.58
C MET A 37 -7.50 0.14 1.32
N GLY A 38 -8.35 0.10 2.35
CA GLY A 38 -9.76 -0.28 2.19
C GLY A 38 -10.52 0.62 1.21
N GLU A 39 -10.30 1.94 1.25
CA GLU A 39 -10.86 2.87 0.27
C GLU A 39 -10.30 2.64 -1.14
N SER A 40 -8.99 2.36 -1.23
CA SER A 40 -8.34 2.09 -2.50
C SER A 40 -8.88 0.80 -3.15
N TYR A 41 -9.06 -0.28 -2.38
CA TYR A 41 -9.65 -1.53 -2.86
C TYR A 41 -11.07 -1.35 -3.39
N LYS A 42 -11.91 -0.59 -2.67
CA LYS A 42 -13.26 -0.24 -3.14
C LYS A 42 -13.20 0.50 -4.47
N THR A 43 -12.28 1.46 -4.59
CA THR A 43 -12.10 2.25 -5.83
C THR A 43 -11.70 1.36 -7.01
N VAL A 44 -10.75 0.44 -6.81
CA VAL A 44 -10.34 -0.52 -7.85
C VAL A 44 -11.48 -1.46 -8.22
N ALA A 45 -12.16 -2.03 -7.24
CA ALA A 45 -13.28 -2.95 -7.47
C ALA A 45 -14.43 -2.27 -8.23
N SER A 46 -14.75 -1.02 -7.93
CA SER A 46 -15.75 -0.23 -8.66
C SER A 46 -15.31 0.12 -10.09
N SER A 47 -14.01 0.34 -10.32
CA SER A 47 -13.46 0.70 -11.64
C SER A 47 -13.26 -0.51 -12.56
N ALA A 48 -13.30 -1.73 -12.01
CA ALA A 48 -13.02 -2.98 -12.70
C ALA A 48 -14.28 -3.82 -12.95
N ALA A 49 -15.38 -3.18 -13.35
CA ALA A 49 -16.66 -3.86 -13.58
C ALA A 49 -16.48 -5.03 -14.58
N GLY A 50 -16.80 -6.25 -14.13
CA GLY A 50 -16.69 -7.48 -14.94
C GLY A 50 -15.30 -8.12 -14.97
N VAL A 51 -14.31 -7.59 -14.26
CA VAL A 51 -12.97 -8.20 -14.18
C VAL A 51 -12.95 -9.34 -13.16
N ILE A 52 -12.50 -10.51 -13.59
CA ILE A 52 -12.27 -11.66 -12.71
C ILE A 52 -10.82 -11.63 -12.23
N PHE A 53 -10.56 -10.95 -11.10
CA PHE A 53 -9.21 -10.75 -10.57
C PHE A 53 -8.43 -12.05 -10.31
N ASN A 54 -9.13 -13.14 -9.96
CA ASN A 54 -8.51 -14.45 -9.73
C ASN A 54 -7.82 -15.03 -10.96
N GLU A 55 -8.25 -14.67 -12.16
CA GLU A 55 -7.63 -15.16 -13.40
C GLU A 55 -6.45 -14.29 -13.83
N LYS A 56 -6.53 -12.99 -13.51
CA LYS A 56 -5.58 -11.95 -13.93
C LYS A 56 -4.38 -11.82 -12.99
N ILE A 57 -4.62 -11.99 -11.69
CA ILE A 57 -3.58 -11.91 -10.65
C ILE A 57 -3.30 -13.31 -10.15
N ARG A 58 -2.27 -13.93 -10.75
CA ARG A 58 -1.79 -15.27 -10.37
C ARG A 58 -0.51 -15.14 -9.57
N PHE A 59 -0.42 -15.88 -8.47
CA PHE A 59 0.75 -15.81 -7.61
C PHE A 59 1.79 -16.87 -7.96
N PRO A 60 3.10 -16.61 -7.71
CA PRO A 60 4.17 -17.53 -8.09
C PRO A 60 4.01 -18.96 -7.54
N TRP A 61 3.44 -19.10 -6.33
CA TRP A 61 3.22 -20.38 -5.66
C TRP A 61 1.96 -21.14 -6.13
N GLU A 62 1.09 -20.51 -6.92
CA GLU A 62 -0.12 -21.16 -7.45
C GLU A 62 0.14 -21.94 -8.73
N ASN A 63 1.36 -21.86 -9.27
CA ASN A 63 1.72 -22.53 -10.52
C ASN A 63 2.29 -23.92 -10.23
N PRO A 64 1.55 -25.01 -10.52
CA PRO A 64 1.98 -26.38 -10.20
C PRO A 64 3.25 -26.81 -10.96
N LYS A 65 3.63 -26.09 -12.04
CA LYS A 65 4.85 -26.37 -12.81
C LYS A 65 6.15 -26.15 -12.02
N ASN A 66 6.12 -25.43 -10.90
CA ASN A 66 7.29 -25.22 -10.03
C ASN A 66 7.43 -26.27 -8.91
N ILE A 67 6.56 -27.28 -8.84
CA ILE A 67 6.56 -28.31 -7.77
C ILE A 67 7.33 -29.58 -8.17
N TYR A 68 7.77 -29.69 -9.43
CA TYR A 68 8.58 -30.82 -9.90
C TYR A 68 10.06 -30.64 -9.56
N GLY A 69 10.38 -30.73 -8.27
CA GLY A 69 11.75 -30.81 -7.76
C GLY A 69 11.72 -31.20 -6.30
N PHE A 70 12.21 -32.39 -5.97
CA PHE A 70 12.45 -32.85 -4.59
C PHE A 70 13.59 -32.08 -3.91
N GLY A 71 13.65 -30.77 -4.08
CA GLY A 71 14.47 -29.90 -3.23
C GLY A 71 13.76 -29.77 -1.89
N SER A 72 14.52 -29.85 -0.79
CA SER A 72 14.00 -29.49 0.53
C SER A 72 13.31 -28.14 0.44
N VAL A 73 11.98 -28.11 0.55
CA VAL A 73 11.23 -26.85 0.61
C VAL A 73 11.66 -26.21 1.92
N SER A 74 12.63 -25.29 1.86
CA SER A 74 12.95 -24.44 3.00
C SER A 74 11.63 -23.76 3.38
N SER A 75 11.19 -23.96 4.62
CA SER A 75 9.98 -23.31 5.11
C SER A 75 10.11 -21.81 4.88
N LEU A 76 9.12 -21.20 4.22
CA LEU A 76 9.08 -19.75 4.00
C LEU A 76 9.34 -19.01 5.31
N SER A 77 10.09 -17.90 5.25
CA SER A 77 10.29 -17.05 6.42
C SER A 77 8.94 -16.52 6.94
N GLN A 78 8.90 -16.09 8.20
CA GLN A 78 7.67 -15.54 8.78
C GLN A 78 7.17 -14.32 7.99
N ALA A 79 8.09 -13.46 7.56
CA ALA A 79 7.83 -12.32 6.69
C ALA A 79 7.24 -12.74 5.33
N ALA A 80 7.81 -13.77 4.69
CA ALA A 80 7.33 -14.27 3.41
C ALA A 80 5.91 -14.86 3.53
N ASN A 81 5.61 -15.59 4.62
CA ASN A 81 4.26 -16.11 4.89
C ASN A 81 3.26 -14.97 5.12
N ALA A 82 3.61 -13.98 5.95
CA ALA A 82 2.76 -12.82 6.21
C ALA A 82 2.47 -12.03 4.93
N PHE A 83 3.49 -11.81 4.10
CA PHE A 83 3.35 -11.18 2.80
C PHE A 83 2.43 -11.96 1.86
N ALA A 84 2.61 -13.28 1.75
CA ALA A 84 1.77 -14.14 0.92
C ALA A 84 0.30 -14.15 1.39
N ASP A 85 0.07 -14.15 2.70
CA ASP A 85 -1.27 -14.06 3.27
C ASP A 85 -1.93 -12.70 3.02
N GLY A 86 -1.15 -11.62 3.09
CA GLY A 86 -1.59 -10.28 2.68
C GLY A 86 -2.01 -10.25 1.22
N MET A 87 -1.24 -10.86 0.32
CA MET A 87 -1.61 -10.95 -1.10
C MET A 87 -2.90 -11.74 -1.33
N LYS A 88 -3.08 -12.87 -0.66
CA LYS A 88 -4.32 -13.66 -0.74
C LYS A 88 -5.52 -12.83 -0.29
N LEU A 89 -5.43 -12.18 0.88
CA LEU A 89 -6.51 -11.32 1.36
C LEU A 89 -6.77 -10.17 0.39
N GLY A 90 -5.73 -9.53 -0.13
CA GLY A 90 -5.87 -8.43 -1.08
C GLY A 90 -6.62 -8.85 -2.34
N ARG A 91 -6.38 -10.06 -2.84
CA ARG A 91 -7.14 -10.62 -3.97
C ARG A 91 -8.59 -10.93 -3.60
N ASP A 92 -8.82 -11.50 -2.42
CA ASP A 92 -10.17 -11.77 -1.90
C ASP A 92 -10.97 -10.48 -1.72
N GLU A 93 -10.33 -9.39 -1.25
CA GLU A 93 -10.93 -8.06 -1.12
C GLU A 93 -11.34 -7.47 -2.49
N LEU A 94 -10.52 -7.63 -3.53
CA LEU A 94 -10.88 -7.23 -4.90
C LEU A 94 -12.06 -8.04 -5.46
N ALA A 95 -12.10 -9.33 -5.13
CA ALA A 95 -13.20 -10.21 -5.51
C ALA A 95 -14.47 -10.02 -4.64
N GLN A 96 -14.43 -9.10 -3.66
CA GLN A 96 -15.50 -8.87 -2.69
C GLN A 96 -15.92 -10.13 -1.93
N ILE A 97 -14.98 -11.06 -1.72
CA ILE A 97 -15.21 -12.31 -0.98
C ILE A 97 -15.10 -12.00 0.52
N THR A 98 -16.14 -12.34 1.28
CA THR A 98 -16.27 -11.99 2.70
C THR A 98 -15.22 -12.66 3.59
N PHE A 99 -14.62 -11.82 4.45
CA PHE A 99 -13.63 -12.00 5.52
C PHE A 99 -13.12 -13.42 5.88
N ARG A 100 -11.86 -13.69 5.53
CA ARG A 100 -10.98 -14.58 6.29
C ARG A 100 -10.18 -13.75 7.31
N THR A 101 -10.20 -14.18 8.56
CA THR A 101 -9.32 -13.61 9.59
C THR A 101 -7.93 -14.20 9.41
N TYR A 102 -6.97 -13.39 9.00
CA TYR A 102 -5.57 -13.83 8.89
C TYR A 102 -4.82 -13.45 10.18
N PRO A 103 -4.00 -14.36 10.74
CA PRO A 103 -3.17 -14.03 11.90
C PRO A 103 -2.15 -12.95 11.52
N GLN A 104 -2.21 -11.80 12.20
CA GLN A 104 -1.41 -10.60 11.88
C GLN A 104 0.03 -10.64 12.42
N LYS A 105 0.74 -11.76 12.28
CA LYS A 105 2.20 -11.76 12.51
C LYS A 105 2.87 -11.01 11.35
N ASP A 106 3.89 -10.22 11.67
CA ASP A 106 4.61 -9.36 10.71
C ASP A 106 3.70 -8.47 9.86
N ARG A 107 2.84 -7.69 10.54
CA ARG A 107 1.85 -6.78 9.93
C ARG A 107 2.43 -5.94 8.78
N ASN A 108 3.66 -5.44 8.88
CA ASN A 108 4.28 -4.64 7.81
C ASN A 108 4.39 -5.41 6.48
N TYR A 109 4.79 -6.69 6.54
CA TYR A 109 4.89 -7.56 5.37
C TYR A 109 3.51 -7.95 4.84
N PHE A 110 2.56 -8.20 5.73
CA PHE A 110 1.17 -8.45 5.38
C PHE A 110 0.54 -7.27 4.61
N GLU A 111 0.64 -6.06 5.14
CA GLU A 111 0.12 -4.85 4.50
C GLU A 111 0.83 -4.57 3.17
N LEU A 112 2.15 -4.84 3.09
CA LEU A 112 2.92 -4.74 1.84
C LEU A 112 2.41 -5.71 0.76
N GLY A 113 2.10 -6.96 1.14
CA GLY A 113 1.54 -7.95 0.23
C GLY A 113 0.19 -7.51 -0.35
N LYS A 114 -0.71 -7.01 0.51
CA LYS A 114 -1.97 -6.40 0.07
C LYS A 114 -1.72 -5.28 -0.95
N TRP A 115 -0.89 -4.32 -0.58
CA TRP A 115 -0.61 -3.16 -1.43
C TRP A 115 -0.01 -3.53 -2.79
N CYS A 116 0.84 -4.56 -2.87
CA CYS A 116 1.35 -5.06 -4.16
C CYS A 116 0.22 -5.55 -5.07
N VAL A 117 -0.75 -6.31 -4.53
CA VAL A 117 -1.92 -6.78 -5.28
C VAL A 117 -2.79 -5.61 -5.74
N LEU A 118 -2.98 -4.62 -4.88
CA LEU A 118 -3.73 -3.41 -5.21
C LEU A 118 -3.10 -2.65 -6.39
N LEU A 119 -1.77 -2.47 -6.39
CA LEU A 119 -1.05 -1.83 -7.49
C LEU A 119 -1.14 -2.64 -8.80
N GLN A 120 -0.99 -3.96 -8.72
CA GLN A 120 -1.16 -4.84 -9.89
C GLN A 120 -2.56 -4.74 -10.48
N ALA A 121 -3.59 -4.78 -9.62
CA ALA A 121 -4.98 -4.66 -10.01
C ALA A 121 -5.28 -3.32 -10.68
N ALA A 122 -4.78 -2.23 -10.09
CA ALA A 122 -5.01 -0.89 -10.61
C ALA A 122 -4.40 -0.63 -11.99
N CYS A 123 -3.41 -1.43 -12.38
CA CYS A 123 -2.71 -1.35 -13.66
C CYS A 123 -3.12 -2.44 -14.65
N LEU A 124 -4.24 -3.13 -14.42
CA LEU A 124 -4.78 -4.07 -15.38
C LEU A 124 -5.23 -3.34 -16.66
N PRO A 125 -4.99 -3.91 -17.86
CA PRO A 125 -5.41 -3.30 -19.13
C PRO A 125 -6.92 -3.06 -19.24
N GLU A 126 -7.73 -3.85 -18.53
CA GLU A 126 -9.19 -3.73 -18.46
C GLU A 126 -9.64 -2.48 -17.70
N ILE A 127 -8.78 -1.89 -16.88
CA ILE A 127 -9.08 -0.64 -16.19
C ILE A 127 -8.54 0.52 -17.03
N GLU A 128 -9.45 1.34 -17.55
CA GLU A 128 -9.09 2.44 -18.45
C GLU A 128 -8.26 3.52 -17.75
N SER A 129 -8.70 3.94 -16.57
CA SER A 129 -8.02 4.95 -15.75
C SER A 129 -8.45 4.82 -14.29
N MET A 130 -7.56 5.20 -13.38
CA MET A 130 -7.87 5.36 -11.95
C MET A 130 -8.03 6.84 -11.59
N PRO A 131 -8.93 7.19 -10.66
CA PRO A 131 -9.05 8.57 -10.17
C PRO A 131 -7.74 9.08 -9.56
N ASP A 132 -7.42 10.37 -9.70
CA ASP A 132 -6.18 10.94 -9.15
C ASP A 132 -6.05 10.74 -7.62
N ASP A 133 -7.18 10.77 -6.90
CA ASP A 133 -7.19 10.54 -5.46
C ASP A 133 -6.75 9.13 -5.07
N PHE A 134 -6.96 8.13 -5.94
CA PHE A 134 -6.41 6.79 -5.74
C PHE A 134 -4.88 6.83 -5.71
N TRP A 135 -4.24 7.52 -6.66
CA TRP A 135 -2.78 7.61 -6.75
C TRP A 135 -2.18 8.45 -5.62
N LYS A 136 -2.86 9.53 -5.20
CA LYS A 136 -2.49 10.28 -3.98
C LYS A 136 -2.50 9.37 -2.76
N ASN A 137 -3.53 8.52 -2.61
CA ASN A 137 -3.59 7.54 -1.53
C ASN A 137 -2.43 6.53 -1.61
N GLN A 138 -2.04 6.08 -2.80
CA GLN A 138 -0.90 5.17 -2.97
C GLN A 138 0.42 5.81 -2.53
N LYS A 139 0.64 7.10 -2.81
CA LYS A 139 1.81 7.85 -2.32
C LYS A 139 1.83 7.95 -0.80
N LEU A 140 0.67 8.15 -0.16
CA LEU A 140 0.56 8.21 1.30
C LEU A 140 0.83 6.84 1.94
N ILE A 141 0.29 5.76 1.36
CA ILE A 141 0.55 4.39 1.80
C ILE A 141 2.04 4.07 1.67
N LEU A 142 2.64 4.32 0.50
CA LEU A 142 4.06 4.11 0.26
C LEU A 142 4.93 4.83 1.29
N LYS A 143 4.67 6.12 1.55
CA LYS A 143 5.44 6.90 2.53
C LYS A 143 5.39 6.29 3.93
N LYS A 144 4.24 5.73 4.31
CA LYS A 144 4.08 5.04 5.60
C LYS A 144 4.84 3.73 5.61
N MET A 145 4.73 2.93 4.55
CA MET A 145 5.50 1.67 4.42
C MET A 145 7.01 1.93 4.46
N GLN A 146 7.52 2.91 3.70
CA GLN A 146 8.93 3.30 3.75
C GLN A 146 9.37 3.68 5.17
N LYS A 147 8.53 4.42 5.91
CA LYS A 147 8.83 4.80 7.30
C LYS A 147 8.91 3.58 8.21
N GLU A 148 8.02 2.61 8.06
CA GLU A 148 8.04 1.39 8.89
C GLU A 148 9.21 0.47 8.53
N PHE A 149 9.47 0.24 7.25
CA PHE A 149 10.60 -0.61 6.82
C PHE A 149 11.98 0.00 7.07
N ARG A 150 12.10 1.32 7.22
CA ARG A 150 13.33 1.98 7.71
C ARG A 150 13.66 1.66 9.17
N LYS A 151 12.66 1.26 9.97
CA LYS A 151 12.88 0.85 11.35
C LYS A 151 13.21 -0.65 11.46
N SER A 152 12.96 -1.43 10.41
CA SER A 152 13.24 -2.85 10.43
C SER A 152 14.71 -3.13 10.15
N SER A 153 15.29 -4.01 10.95
CA SER A 153 16.66 -4.52 10.80
C SER A 153 16.69 -5.95 10.24
N ASP A 154 15.55 -6.50 9.80
CA ASP A 154 15.51 -7.82 9.21
C ASP A 154 16.22 -7.86 7.84
N SER A 155 16.71 -9.03 7.44
CA SER A 155 17.50 -9.21 6.20
C SER A 155 16.72 -8.87 4.94
N GLU A 156 15.40 -9.12 4.94
CA GLU A 156 14.50 -8.89 3.83
C GLU A 156 14.15 -7.39 3.67
N ALA A 157 14.24 -6.60 4.74
CA ALA A 157 13.84 -5.20 4.78
C ALA A 157 14.69 -4.33 3.85
N GLU A 158 15.97 -4.63 3.65
CA GLU A 158 16.81 -3.90 2.69
C GLU A 158 16.26 -4.04 1.26
N THR A 159 15.91 -5.27 0.89
CA THR A 159 15.34 -5.57 -0.43
C THR A 159 13.98 -4.92 -0.62
N VAL A 160 13.15 -4.92 0.43
CA VAL A 160 11.87 -4.21 0.43
C VAL A 160 12.08 -2.71 0.28
N ARG A 161 12.96 -2.09 1.07
CA ARG A 161 13.25 -0.64 1.02
C ARG A 161 13.68 -0.20 -0.38
N ALA A 162 14.64 -0.90 -0.99
CA ALA A 162 15.08 -0.61 -2.35
C ALA A 162 13.94 -0.73 -3.38
N SER A 163 13.04 -1.70 -3.21
CA SER A 163 11.89 -1.87 -4.12
C SER A 163 10.83 -0.77 -3.91
N LEU A 164 10.56 -0.39 -2.66
CA LEU A 164 9.66 0.71 -2.32
C LEU A 164 10.16 2.04 -2.90
N ASP A 165 11.46 2.32 -2.83
CA ASP A 165 12.05 3.53 -3.40
C ASP A 165 11.90 3.57 -4.93
N LYS A 166 12.09 2.42 -5.60
CA LYS A 166 11.86 2.31 -7.05
C LYS A 166 10.39 2.54 -7.40
N ILE A 167 9.45 1.88 -6.72
CA ILE A 167 8.02 2.09 -6.94
C ILE A 167 7.66 3.58 -6.68
N GLY A 168 8.26 4.19 -5.66
CA GLY A 168 8.09 5.60 -5.35
C GLY A 168 8.55 6.54 -6.47
N SER A 169 9.64 6.21 -7.15
CA SER A 169 10.11 7.00 -8.30
C SER A 169 9.17 6.92 -9.51
N LEU A 170 8.34 5.87 -9.59
CA LEU A 170 7.36 5.65 -10.66
C LEU A 170 5.97 6.20 -10.32
N LEU A 171 5.62 6.31 -9.04
CA LEU A 171 4.32 6.78 -8.57
C LEU A 171 4.13 8.28 -8.81
N LYS A 172 3.39 8.61 -9.88
CA LYS A 172 2.92 9.96 -10.20
C LYS A 172 1.50 10.20 -9.70
N ASP A 173 1.00 11.44 -9.77
CA ASP A 173 -0.39 11.75 -9.38
C ASP A 173 -1.41 11.19 -10.37
N SER A 174 -1.01 10.99 -11.63
CA SER A 174 -1.82 10.39 -12.68
C SER A 174 -0.89 9.67 -13.68
N PRO A 175 -0.46 8.43 -13.35
CA PRO A 175 0.43 7.66 -14.21
C PRO A 175 -0.28 7.24 -15.51
N ASP A 176 0.42 7.34 -16.63
CA ASP A 176 -0.06 6.80 -17.90
C ASP A 176 -0.02 5.26 -17.94
N LYS A 177 -0.53 4.64 -19.02
CA LYS A 177 -0.56 3.17 -19.14
C LYS A 177 0.83 2.53 -19.06
N ARG A 178 1.85 3.15 -19.63
CA ARG A 178 3.23 2.63 -19.63
C ARG A 178 3.84 2.74 -18.23
N GLU A 179 3.55 3.83 -17.52
CA GLU A 179 3.97 4.06 -16.14
C GLU A 179 3.28 3.08 -15.20
N CYS A 180 1.98 2.84 -15.38
CA CYS A 180 1.24 1.84 -14.62
C CYS A 180 1.82 0.43 -14.82
N GLN A 181 2.13 0.06 -16.07
CA GLN A 181 2.80 -1.21 -16.35
C GLN A 181 4.17 -1.32 -15.67
N ALA A 182 4.95 -0.23 -15.61
CA ALA A 182 6.22 -0.21 -14.90
C ALA A 182 6.03 -0.39 -13.38
N ILE A 183 5.03 0.27 -12.80
CA ILE A 183 4.65 0.10 -11.38
C ILE A 183 4.27 -1.36 -11.09
N ALA A 184 3.36 -1.94 -11.89
CA ALA A 184 2.93 -3.33 -11.72
C ALA A 184 4.08 -4.33 -11.87
N LYS A 185 5.02 -4.06 -12.80
CA LYS A 185 6.22 -4.88 -12.99
C LYS A 185 7.15 -4.82 -11.77
N GLU A 186 7.37 -3.65 -11.17
CA GLU A 186 8.23 -3.58 -9.98
C GLU A 186 7.52 -4.17 -8.74
N ALA A 187 6.20 -4.07 -8.66
CA ALA A 187 5.41 -4.82 -7.67
C ALA A 187 5.55 -6.34 -7.85
N ASP A 188 5.49 -6.87 -9.08
CA ASP A 188 5.75 -8.29 -9.37
C ASP A 188 7.17 -8.71 -8.99
N LEU A 189 8.16 -7.88 -9.27
CA LEU A 189 9.55 -8.13 -8.87
C LEU A 189 9.72 -8.15 -7.35
N LEU A 190 9.04 -7.26 -6.62
CA LEU A 190 9.02 -7.29 -5.16
C LEU A 190 8.38 -8.58 -4.63
N ILE A 191 7.23 -8.99 -5.19
CA ILE A 191 6.56 -10.25 -4.85
C ILE A 191 7.51 -11.43 -4.97
N ARG A 192 8.22 -11.53 -6.10
CA ARG A 192 9.19 -12.63 -6.35
C ARG A 192 10.40 -12.61 -5.43
N ARG A 193 10.80 -11.43 -4.92
CA ARG A 193 11.94 -11.29 -4.00
C ARG A 193 11.57 -11.70 -2.58
N VAL A 194 10.34 -11.40 -2.14
CA VAL A 194 9.89 -11.69 -0.78
C VAL A 194 9.42 -13.14 -0.61
N VAL A 195 8.78 -13.73 -1.62
CA VAL A 195 8.24 -15.11 -1.55
C VAL A 195 9.14 -16.13 -2.24
N ARG A 196 10.46 -15.94 -2.15
CA ARG A 196 11.46 -16.83 -2.74
C ARG A 196 11.82 -17.98 -1.81
#